data_AF-A0A7X3UI83-F1
#
_entry.id   AF-A0A7X3UI83-F1
#
_cell.length_a   1.000
_cell.length_b   1.000
_cell.length_c   1.000
_cell.angle_alpha   90.00
_cell.angle_beta   90.00
_cell.angle_gamma   90.00
#
_symmetry.space_group_name_H-M   'P 1'
#
loop_
_entity.id
_entity.type
_entity.pdbx_description
1 polymer ?
#
loop_
_entity_poly.entity_id
_entity_poly.type
_entity_poly.pdbx_seq_one_letter_code
_entity_poly.pdbx_strand_id
1 'polypeptide(L)'
;EIAFLLSRYEYDHELRFVALGGEELGFLGSRQYVRNASALKINGDTDTSLSREKIVAVFNLDMFGFNWKSDLVEIVTNNDSSWISRALIIGNTWYDIGLKIRRSQDEFVDISSHKPFWDGGYNAVTLTESSTPWRASQGYDANPFYHTAADTVDKVNFRLVRKVTQLVLVTVDSLLTDMFHPTRQVPQVTLELPSTTEESKLEITGTFQSDFPIDIIVHPSQTEAVIDRDTQTYTAHVPLKPGENVLNVVARYPLGAVSVVKSTILTQAFAWQDVVVFPNPAHSDGLTEFRVEANADITEMRIDIYDANANLIKRVEGVADRLNQRLWRTWWNQQTSYGLAVSPGVYMCHISVVSKGETYTYLEKLAILR
;
A
#
# COMPACT_ATOMS: atom_id res chain seq x y z
N GLU A 1 -20.35 9.23 -22.94
CA GLU A 1 -19.08 9.96 -22.81
C GLU A 1 -17.87 9.17 -23.29
N ILE A 2 -17.51 8.04 -22.65
CA ILE A 2 -16.33 7.23 -23.06
C ILE A 2 -16.37 6.91 -24.57
N ALA A 3 -17.50 6.40 -25.06
CA ALA A 3 -17.69 6.12 -26.49
C ALA A 3 -17.46 7.34 -27.39
N PHE A 4 -17.89 8.53 -26.97
CA PHE A 4 -17.75 9.77 -27.73
C PHE A 4 -16.30 10.27 -27.78
N LEU A 5 -15.55 10.10 -26.69
CA LEU A 5 -14.14 10.47 -26.63
C LEU A 5 -13.27 9.48 -27.42
N LEU A 6 -13.50 8.17 -27.22
CA LEU A 6 -12.72 7.12 -27.87
C LEU A 6 -13.05 6.97 -29.36
N SER A 7 -14.22 7.41 -29.84
CA SER A 7 -14.56 7.38 -31.27
C SER A 7 -13.70 8.28 -32.15
N ARG A 8 -12.80 9.07 -31.55
CA ARG A 8 -11.85 9.94 -32.26
C ARG A 8 -10.50 9.26 -32.54
N TYR A 9 -10.35 8.04 -32.04
CA TYR A 9 -9.13 7.24 -32.13
C TYR A 9 -9.43 5.94 -32.88
N GLU A 10 -8.39 5.36 -33.47
CA GLU A 10 -8.45 4.05 -34.11
C GLU A 10 -7.66 3.05 -33.27
N TYR A 11 -8.19 1.84 -33.14
CA TYR A 11 -7.60 0.77 -32.35
C TYR A 11 -7.56 -0.52 -33.18
N ASP A 12 -6.51 -1.33 -32.99
CA ASP A 12 -6.40 -2.67 -33.59
C ASP A 12 -7.41 -3.68 -33.00
N HIS A 13 -8.02 -3.32 -31.87
CA HIS A 13 -8.97 -4.14 -31.14
C HIS A 13 -10.38 -3.58 -31.28
N GLU A 14 -11.37 -4.47 -31.41
CA GLU A 14 -12.77 -4.07 -31.41
C GLU A 14 -13.21 -3.59 -30.02
N LEU A 15 -13.75 -2.37 -29.95
CA LEU A 15 -14.35 -1.81 -28.74
C LEU A 15 -15.88 -1.76 -28.88
N ARG A 16 -16.58 -2.47 -27.99
CA ARG A 16 -18.05 -2.51 -27.94
C ARG A 16 -18.58 -1.79 -26.72
N PHE A 17 -19.51 -0.85 -26.93
CA PHE A 17 -20.32 -0.27 -25.86
C PHE A 17 -21.70 -0.92 -25.88
N VAL A 18 -22.06 -1.59 -24.79
CA VAL A 18 -23.27 -2.42 -24.74
C VAL A 18 -24.15 -1.96 -23.59
N ALA A 19 -25.42 -1.68 -23.89
CA ALA A 19 -26.47 -1.47 -22.89
C ALA A 19 -27.33 -2.74 -22.84
N LEU A 20 -27.21 -3.49 -21.75
CA LEU A 20 -27.86 -4.80 -21.59
C LEU A 20 -29.24 -4.64 -20.94
N GLY A 21 -30.26 -5.25 -21.53
CA GLY A 21 -31.61 -5.26 -20.96
C GLY A 21 -31.84 -6.40 -19.97
N GLY A 22 -32.81 -6.22 -19.07
CA GLY A 22 -33.26 -7.28 -18.14
C GLY A 22 -32.22 -7.71 -17.10
N GLU A 23 -31.37 -6.77 -16.68
CA GLU A 23 -30.38 -6.98 -15.62
C GLU A 23 -31.08 -7.33 -14.30
N GLU A 24 -32.02 -6.49 -13.87
CA GLU A 24 -32.84 -6.67 -12.66
C GLU A 24 -33.75 -7.91 -12.66
N LEU A 25 -33.87 -8.58 -13.81
CA LEU A 25 -34.62 -9.83 -13.97
C LEU A 25 -33.70 -11.06 -13.93
N GLY A 26 -32.49 -10.92 -13.38
CA GLY A 26 -31.51 -12.00 -13.27
C GLY A 26 -30.53 -12.06 -14.44
N PHE A 27 -30.06 -10.90 -14.91
CA PHE A 27 -28.98 -10.75 -15.89
C PHE A 27 -29.34 -11.27 -17.29
N LEU A 28 -30.62 -11.20 -17.69
CA LEU A 28 -31.12 -11.84 -18.92
C LEU A 28 -30.33 -11.42 -20.17
N GLY A 29 -30.08 -10.12 -20.33
CA GLY A 29 -29.31 -9.58 -21.46
C GLY A 29 -27.88 -10.09 -21.50
N SER A 30 -27.13 -9.96 -20.40
CA SER A 30 -25.75 -10.47 -20.30
C SER A 30 -25.68 -11.99 -20.50
N ARG A 31 -26.61 -12.76 -19.95
CA ARG A 31 -26.65 -14.22 -20.14
C ARG A 31 -26.82 -14.59 -21.61
N GLN A 32 -27.71 -13.89 -22.32
CA GLN A 32 -27.90 -14.12 -23.75
C GLN A 32 -26.68 -13.67 -24.57
N TYR A 33 -26.10 -12.51 -24.23
CA TYR A 33 -24.89 -12.01 -24.88
C TYR A 33 -23.74 -13.01 -24.75
N VAL A 34 -23.46 -13.45 -23.52
CA VAL A 34 -22.39 -14.41 -23.25
C VAL A 34 -22.66 -15.76 -23.91
N ARG A 35 -23.90 -16.26 -23.89
CA ARG A 35 -24.27 -17.50 -24.60
C ARG A 35 -23.94 -17.43 -26.09
N ASN A 36 -24.22 -16.30 -26.73
CA ASN A 36 -23.91 -16.09 -28.14
C ASN A 36 -22.40 -15.97 -28.39
N ALA A 37 -21.69 -15.28 -27.50
CA ALA A 37 -20.25 -15.10 -27.60
C ALA A 37 -19.46 -16.38 -27.33
N SER A 38 -19.91 -17.21 -26.38
CA SER A 38 -19.29 -18.50 -26.02
C SER A 38 -19.70 -19.65 -26.94
N ALA A 39 -20.73 -19.47 -27.77
CA ALA A 39 -21.12 -20.45 -28.77
C ALA A 39 -19.95 -20.70 -29.73
N LEU A 40 -19.54 -21.96 -29.84
CA LEU A 40 -18.50 -22.39 -30.76
C LEU A 40 -19.03 -22.27 -32.20
N LYS A 41 -18.42 -21.39 -32.99
CA LYS A 41 -18.74 -21.18 -34.41
C LYS A 41 -17.72 -21.90 -35.29
N ILE A 42 -18.16 -22.41 -36.44
CA ILE A 42 -17.29 -22.94 -37.50
C ILE A 42 -16.72 -21.75 -38.27
N ASN A 43 -15.40 -21.66 -38.39
CA ASN A 43 -14.72 -20.60 -39.14
C ASN A 43 -14.69 -20.92 -40.64
N GLY A 44 -15.77 -20.63 -41.38
CA GLY A 44 -15.79 -20.77 -42.85
C GLY A 44 -15.61 -22.20 -43.39
N ASP A 45 -15.69 -22.36 -44.71
CA ASP A 45 -15.73 -23.69 -45.37
C ASP A 45 -14.43 -24.50 -45.28
N THR A 46 -13.31 -23.91 -44.85
CA THR A 46 -11.98 -24.56 -44.85
C THR A 46 -11.30 -24.62 -43.48
N ASP A 47 -11.83 -23.98 -42.44
CA ASP A 47 -11.25 -23.99 -41.09
C ASP A 47 -12.20 -24.69 -40.10
N THR A 48 -11.81 -25.91 -39.71
CA THR A 48 -12.54 -26.77 -38.77
C THR A 48 -12.33 -26.37 -37.31
N SER A 49 -11.64 -25.25 -37.03
CA SER A 49 -11.48 -24.76 -35.67
C SER A 49 -12.79 -24.17 -35.13
N LEU A 50 -13.23 -24.72 -33.99
CA LEU A 50 -14.31 -24.15 -33.21
C LEU A 50 -13.75 -23.00 -32.37
N SER A 51 -14.21 -21.77 -32.61
CA SER A 51 -13.78 -20.62 -31.82
C SER A 51 -14.96 -19.90 -31.17
N ARG A 52 -14.78 -19.53 -29.89
CA ARG A 52 -15.61 -18.55 -29.20
C ARG A 52 -15.11 -17.15 -29.51
N GLU A 53 -15.94 -16.13 -29.32
CA GLU A 53 -15.51 -14.74 -29.46
C GLU A 53 -14.36 -14.42 -28.49
N LYS A 54 -13.34 -13.72 -28.97
CA LYS A 54 -12.14 -13.39 -28.17
C LYS A 54 -12.37 -12.09 -27.38
N ILE A 55 -13.24 -12.14 -26.39
CA ILE A 55 -13.46 -11.01 -25.46
C ILE A 55 -12.33 -10.99 -24.44
N VAL A 56 -11.43 -10.00 -24.56
CA VAL A 56 -10.23 -9.89 -23.70
C VAL A 56 -10.57 -9.35 -22.31
N ALA A 57 -11.46 -8.35 -22.24
CA ALA A 57 -11.86 -7.72 -20.99
C ALA A 57 -13.26 -7.10 -21.11
N VAL A 58 -13.99 -7.07 -19.99
CA VAL A 58 -15.28 -6.39 -19.86
C VAL A 58 -15.23 -5.43 -18.67
N PHE A 59 -15.59 -4.18 -18.91
CA PHE A 59 -15.75 -3.16 -17.87
C PHE A 59 -17.24 -2.91 -17.65
N ASN A 60 -17.79 -3.51 -16.59
CA ASN A 60 -19.17 -3.33 -16.18
C ASN A 60 -19.24 -2.16 -15.19
N LEU A 61 -20.09 -1.17 -15.48
CA LEU A 61 -20.27 0.03 -14.64
C LEU A 61 -21.69 0.02 -14.09
N ASP A 62 -21.82 -0.15 -12.79
CA ASP A 62 -23.12 -0.30 -12.15
C ASP A 62 -23.16 0.43 -10.82
N MET A 63 -24.12 1.36 -10.68
CA MET A 63 -24.26 2.23 -9.52
C MET A 63 -22.95 2.93 -9.11
N PHE A 64 -22.46 3.89 -9.89
CA PHE A 64 -21.19 4.60 -9.60
C PHE A 64 -21.39 6.10 -9.38
N GLY A 65 -22.57 6.50 -8.91
CA GLY A 65 -23.02 7.88 -8.97
C GLY A 65 -23.71 8.42 -7.72
N PHE A 66 -24.07 7.64 -6.72
CA PHE A 66 -24.79 8.11 -5.53
C PHE A 66 -23.87 8.50 -4.36
N ASN A 67 -22.68 7.91 -4.20
CA ASN A 67 -21.85 8.17 -3.01
C ASN A 67 -21.41 9.64 -2.85
N TRP A 68 -21.97 10.34 -1.85
CA TRP A 68 -21.61 11.72 -1.47
C TRP A 68 -20.59 11.82 -0.33
N LYS A 69 -20.34 10.72 0.38
CA LYS A 69 -19.47 10.69 1.57
C LYS A 69 -17.99 10.72 1.22
N SER A 70 -17.62 10.05 0.14
CA SER A 70 -16.26 10.06 -0.37
C SER A 70 -16.21 9.73 -1.86
N ASP A 71 -15.08 10.01 -2.51
CA ASP A 71 -14.84 9.59 -3.89
C ASP A 71 -14.40 8.12 -3.94
N LEU A 72 -15.17 7.23 -3.29
CA LEU A 72 -14.92 5.79 -3.23
C LEU A 72 -15.53 5.10 -4.45
N VAL A 73 -14.74 4.24 -5.07
CA VAL A 73 -15.20 3.22 -6.01
C VAL A 73 -14.71 1.86 -5.52
N GLU A 74 -15.61 0.88 -5.56
CA GLU A 74 -15.30 -0.52 -5.36
C GLU A 74 -15.07 -1.19 -6.71
N ILE A 75 -13.97 -1.93 -6.81
CA ILE A 75 -13.58 -2.71 -7.96
C ILE A 75 -13.73 -4.19 -7.59
N VAL A 76 -14.68 -4.85 -8.24
CA VAL A 76 -15.03 -6.25 -7.99
C VAL A 76 -14.49 -7.12 -9.13
N THR A 77 -13.68 -8.12 -8.79
CA THR A 77 -13.05 -9.07 -9.74
C THR A 77 -13.04 -10.49 -9.19
N ASN A 78 -13.07 -11.50 -10.06
CA ASN A 78 -12.62 -12.85 -9.70
C ASN A 78 -11.07 -12.94 -9.77
N ASN A 79 -10.51 -14.13 -9.58
CA ASN A 79 -9.06 -14.34 -9.64
C ASN A 79 -8.47 -14.05 -11.03
N ASP A 80 -9.11 -14.57 -12.08
CA ASP A 80 -8.65 -14.41 -13.46
C ASP A 80 -8.66 -12.95 -13.91
N SER A 81 -9.68 -12.18 -13.49
CA SER A 81 -9.86 -10.77 -13.87
C SER A 81 -9.04 -9.79 -13.03
N SER A 82 -8.21 -10.28 -12.09
CA SER A 82 -7.46 -9.44 -11.15
C SER A 82 -6.48 -8.46 -11.82
N TRP A 83 -6.00 -8.80 -13.01
CA TRP A 83 -5.16 -7.92 -13.82
C TRP A 83 -5.90 -6.64 -14.25
N ILE A 84 -7.23 -6.70 -14.45
CA ILE A 84 -8.05 -5.51 -14.78
C ILE A 84 -8.12 -4.58 -13.57
N SER A 85 -8.33 -5.13 -12.38
CA SER A 85 -8.30 -4.34 -11.14
C SER A 85 -6.94 -3.67 -10.94
N ARG A 86 -5.84 -4.36 -11.24
CA ARG A 86 -4.49 -3.76 -11.22
C ARG A 86 -4.36 -2.63 -12.23
N ALA A 87 -4.87 -2.80 -13.46
CA ALA A 87 -4.84 -1.74 -14.47
C ALA A 87 -5.55 -0.47 -14.00
N LEU A 88 -6.71 -0.61 -13.36
CA LEU A 88 -7.47 0.50 -12.79
C LEU A 88 -6.73 1.17 -11.62
N ILE A 89 -6.11 0.39 -10.72
CA ILE A 89 -5.34 0.97 -9.60
C ILE A 89 -4.14 1.76 -10.12
N ILE A 90 -3.38 1.19 -11.05
CA ILE A 90 -2.24 1.86 -11.68
C ILE A 90 -2.71 3.12 -12.39
N GLY A 91 -3.79 3.05 -13.19
CA GLY A 91 -4.33 4.22 -13.90
C GLY A 91 -4.79 5.34 -12.94
N ASN A 92 -5.41 4.99 -11.81
CA ASN A 92 -5.83 5.97 -10.81
C ASN A 92 -4.66 6.77 -10.23
N THR A 93 -3.55 6.09 -9.93
CA THR A 93 -2.33 6.73 -9.40
C THR A 93 -1.58 7.46 -10.51
N TRP A 94 -1.36 6.82 -11.66
CA TRP A 94 -0.60 7.37 -12.78
C TRP A 94 -1.20 8.68 -13.29
N TYR A 95 -2.53 8.78 -13.36
CA TYR A 95 -3.22 9.99 -13.83
C TYR A 95 -3.71 10.92 -12.72
N ASP A 96 -3.35 10.66 -11.46
CA ASP A 96 -3.76 11.43 -10.28
C ASP A 96 -5.28 11.72 -10.25
N ILE A 97 -6.09 10.68 -10.50
CA ILE A 97 -7.56 10.83 -10.56
C ILE A 97 -8.14 11.07 -9.15
N GLY A 98 -7.45 10.54 -8.13
CA GLY A 98 -7.79 10.74 -6.74
C GLY A 98 -9.10 10.04 -6.34
N LEU A 99 -9.39 8.85 -6.89
CA LEU A 99 -10.41 7.96 -6.35
C LEU A 99 -9.84 7.16 -5.18
N LYS A 100 -10.65 6.92 -4.16
CA LYS A 100 -10.39 5.89 -3.15
C LYS A 100 -10.84 4.56 -3.74
N ILE A 101 -9.93 3.61 -3.91
CA ILE A 101 -10.25 2.30 -4.49
C ILE A 101 -10.38 1.27 -3.36
N ARG A 102 -11.56 0.62 -3.27
CA ARG A 102 -11.74 -0.62 -2.51
C ARG A 102 -11.68 -1.79 -3.49
N ARG A 103 -10.72 -2.69 -3.32
CA ARG A 103 -10.65 -3.92 -4.12
C ARG A 103 -11.38 -5.05 -3.42
N SER A 104 -12.32 -5.67 -4.12
CA SER A 104 -13.05 -6.85 -3.65
C SER A 104 -12.79 -7.98 -4.63
N GLN A 105 -11.95 -8.93 -4.22
CA GLN A 105 -11.66 -10.12 -5.02
C GLN A 105 -12.44 -11.30 -4.46
N ASP A 106 -13.54 -11.63 -5.12
CA ASP A 106 -14.44 -12.70 -4.70
C ASP A 106 -15.15 -13.27 -5.95
N GLU A 107 -14.96 -14.57 -6.19
CA GLU A 107 -15.50 -15.27 -7.37
C GLU A 107 -17.00 -15.57 -7.26
N PHE A 108 -17.58 -15.47 -6.05
CA PHE A 108 -18.99 -15.77 -5.80
C PHE A 108 -19.89 -14.54 -5.83
N VAL A 109 -19.32 -13.34 -5.88
CA VAL A 109 -20.08 -12.10 -5.97
C VAL A 109 -20.86 -12.06 -7.28
N ASP A 110 -22.18 -11.92 -7.17
CA ASP A 110 -23.13 -11.95 -8.28
C ASP A 110 -24.04 -10.71 -8.30
N ILE A 111 -23.45 -9.54 -8.08
CA ILE A 111 -24.21 -8.28 -7.88
C ILE A 111 -24.58 -7.56 -9.17
N SER A 112 -24.11 -8.00 -10.34
CA SER A 112 -24.34 -7.26 -11.60
C SER A 112 -23.99 -8.11 -12.85
N SER A 113 -24.16 -7.52 -14.04
CA SER A 113 -23.97 -8.12 -15.37
C SER A 113 -22.58 -8.70 -15.67
N HIS A 114 -21.56 -8.44 -14.84
CA HIS A 114 -20.25 -9.10 -14.94
C HIS A 114 -20.31 -10.61 -14.68
N LYS A 115 -21.22 -11.08 -13.82
CA LYS A 115 -21.24 -12.48 -13.37
C LYS A 115 -21.43 -13.48 -14.50
N PRO A 116 -22.37 -13.29 -15.45
CA PRO A 116 -22.44 -14.15 -16.63
C PRO A 116 -21.15 -14.20 -17.47
N PHE A 117 -20.36 -13.12 -17.53
CA PHE A 117 -19.09 -13.15 -18.26
C PHE A 117 -18.06 -14.03 -17.56
N TRP A 118 -17.97 -13.98 -16.23
CA TRP A 118 -17.13 -14.91 -15.46
C TRP A 118 -17.58 -16.36 -15.68
N ASP A 119 -18.88 -16.64 -15.65
CA ASP A 119 -19.41 -17.98 -15.90
C ASP A 119 -19.13 -18.48 -17.33
N GLY A 120 -18.99 -17.56 -18.28
CA GLY A 120 -18.57 -17.84 -19.66
C GLY A 120 -17.04 -17.93 -19.85
N GLY A 121 -16.25 -17.81 -18.79
CA GLY A 121 -14.79 -17.84 -18.83
C GLY A 121 -14.17 -16.60 -19.49
N TYR A 122 -14.80 -15.44 -19.35
CA TYR A 122 -14.30 -14.14 -19.80
C TYR A 122 -13.84 -13.29 -18.62
N ASN A 123 -12.78 -12.52 -18.82
CA ASN A 123 -12.33 -11.56 -17.81
C ASN A 123 -13.29 -10.38 -17.77
N ALA A 124 -13.81 -10.07 -16.58
CA ALA A 124 -14.73 -8.96 -16.37
C ALA A 124 -14.48 -8.30 -15.01
N VAL A 125 -14.70 -6.99 -14.95
CA VAL A 125 -14.65 -6.21 -13.72
C VAL A 125 -15.95 -5.46 -13.55
N THR A 126 -16.42 -5.31 -12.31
CA THR A 126 -17.48 -4.36 -11.98
C THR A 126 -16.91 -3.21 -11.18
N LEU A 127 -17.20 -1.99 -11.62
CA LEU A 127 -16.99 -0.78 -10.85
C LEU A 127 -18.34 -0.33 -10.32
N THR A 128 -18.44 -0.26 -9.00
CA THR A 128 -19.63 0.18 -8.28
C THR A 128 -19.22 1.06 -7.11
N GLU A 129 -20.09 1.92 -6.64
CA GLU A 129 -19.85 2.69 -5.42
C GLU A 129 -19.86 1.82 -4.16
N SER A 130 -20.58 0.68 -4.18
CA SER A 130 -20.63 -0.30 -3.10
C SER A 130 -21.29 -1.60 -3.58
N SER A 131 -20.67 -2.76 -3.32
CA SER A 131 -21.26 -4.09 -3.51
C SER A 131 -22.41 -4.41 -2.54
N THR A 132 -22.59 -3.58 -1.51
CA THR A 132 -23.68 -3.70 -0.52
C THR A 132 -24.38 -2.36 -0.35
N PRO A 133 -25.13 -1.88 -1.36
CA PRO A 133 -25.72 -0.53 -1.34
C PRO A 133 -26.70 -0.29 -0.18
N TRP A 134 -27.27 -1.33 0.41
CA TRP A 134 -28.14 -1.25 1.59
C TRP A 134 -27.39 -1.15 2.94
N ARG A 135 -26.05 -1.14 2.96
CA ARG A 135 -25.25 -1.08 4.20
C ARG A 135 -24.25 0.07 4.17
N ALA A 136 -24.23 0.84 5.26
CA ALA A 136 -23.19 1.84 5.47
C ALA A 136 -21.83 1.19 5.74
N SER A 137 -20.77 1.88 5.33
CA SER A 137 -19.38 1.52 5.61
C SER A 137 -18.51 2.77 5.85
N GLN A 138 -17.20 2.58 6.07
CA GLN A 138 -16.28 3.67 6.40
C GLN A 138 -16.25 4.80 5.33
N GLY A 139 -16.52 4.48 4.05
CA GLY A 139 -16.48 5.45 2.94
C GLY A 139 -17.79 5.57 2.15
N TYR A 140 -18.87 4.96 2.61
CA TYR A 140 -20.17 4.91 1.92
C TYR A 140 -21.31 4.95 2.93
N ASP A 141 -22.37 5.69 2.64
CA ASP A 141 -23.63 5.61 3.38
C ASP A 141 -24.63 4.79 2.56
N ALA A 142 -25.43 3.97 3.22
CA ALA A 142 -26.42 3.13 2.55
C ALA A 142 -27.33 3.98 1.64
N ASN A 143 -27.54 3.56 0.40
CA ASN A 143 -28.42 4.23 -0.55
C ASN A 143 -29.89 3.91 -0.22
N PRO A 144 -30.66 4.86 0.34
CA PRO A 144 -32.05 4.60 0.69
C PRO A 144 -32.99 4.64 -0.53
N PHE A 145 -32.49 5.07 -1.69
CA PHE A 145 -33.29 5.24 -2.91
C PHE A 145 -33.18 4.03 -3.85
N TYR A 146 -32.22 3.13 -3.62
CA TYR A 146 -32.02 1.93 -4.41
C TYR A 146 -33.31 1.10 -4.56
N HIS A 147 -33.66 0.76 -5.80
CA HIS A 147 -34.91 0.05 -6.16
C HIS A 147 -36.21 0.78 -5.78
N THR A 148 -36.18 2.12 -5.79
CA THR A 148 -37.39 2.94 -5.55
C THR A 148 -37.59 3.96 -6.66
N ALA A 149 -38.82 4.47 -6.79
CA ALA A 149 -39.12 5.57 -7.70
C ALA A 149 -38.43 6.91 -7.33
N ALA A 150 -37.80 6.98 -6.14
CA ALA A 150 -37.05 8.14 -5.69
C ALA A 150 -35.58 8.12 -6.16
N ASP A 151 -35.12 7.05 -6.80
CA ASP A 151 -33.79 7.02 -7.44
C ASP A 151 -33.81 7.92 -8.68
N THR A 152 -33.36 9.15 -8.48
CA THR A 152 -33.56 10.27 -9.40
C THR A 152 -32.26 11.05 -9.56
N VAL A 153 -32.14 11.77 -10.68
CA VAL A 153 -30.89 12.40 -11.10
C VAL A 153 -30.32 13.39 -10.08
N ASP A 154 -31.15 14.03 -9.24
CA ASP A 154 -30.70 14.94 -8.19
C ASP A 154 -29.98 14.23 -7.03
N LYS A 155 -30.03 12.89 -6.97
CA LYS A 155 -29.24 12.07 -6.04
C LYS A 155 -27.85 11.73 -6.58
N VAL A 156 -27.58 12.03 -7.85
CA VAL A 156 -26.32 11.66 -8.52
C VAL A 156 -25.23 12.70 -8.25
N ASN A 157 -24.16 12.24 -7.60
CA ASN A 157 -22.86 12.89 -7.52
C ASN A 157 -22.11 12.80 -8.86
N PHE A 158 -22.35 13.79 -9.74
CA PHE A 158 -21.67 13.87 -11.03
C PHE A 158 -20.14 14.06 -10.94
N ARG A 159 -19.60 14.50 -9.79
CA ARG A 159 -18.13 14.52 -9.59
C ARG A 159 -17.58 13.11 -9.54
N LEU A 160 -18.22 12.21 -8.80
CA LEU A 160 -17.84 10.80 -8.73
C LEU A 160 -18.01 10.12 -10.11
N VAL A 161 -19.16 10.34 -10.77
CA VAL A 161 -19.40 9.85 -12.13
C VAL A 161 -18.27 10.27 -13.08
N ARG A 162 -17.86 11.55 -13.05
CA ARG A 162 -16.75 12.06 -13.85
C ARG A 162 -15.44 11.32 -13.54
N LYS A 163 -15.07 11.20 -12.27
CA LYS A 163 -13.81 10.53 -11.87
C LYS A 163 -13.78 9.06 -12.28
N VAL A 164 -14.86 8.31 -12.05
CA VAL A 164 -14.96 6.90 -12.47
C VAL A 164 -14.92 6.80 -14.00
N THR A 165 -15.60 7.70 -14.71
CA THR A 165 -15.55 7.76 -16.18
C THR A 165 -14.14 8.03 -16.69
N GLN A 166 -13.40 8.97 -16.08
CA GLN A 166 -12.00 9.27 -16.43
C GLN A 166 -11.12 8.04 -16.18
N LEU A 167 -11.30 7.35 -15.06
CA LEU A 167 -10.53 6.15 -14.75
C LEU A 167 -10.73 5.05 -15.79
N VAL A 168 -11.98 4.75 -16.13
CA VAL A 168 -12.30 3.73 -17.14
C VAL A 168 -11.77 4.17 -18.51
N LEU A 169 -11.95 5.44 -18.88
CA LEU A 169 -11.45 5.99 -20.15
C LEU A 169 -9.94 5.79 -20.30
N VAL A 170 -9.14 6.29 -19.35
CA VAL A 170 -7.67 6.22 -19.47
C VAL A 170 -7.16 4.79 -19.35
N THR A 171 -7.84 3.93 -18.59
CA THR A 171 -7.47 2.51 -18.47
C THR A 171 -7.75 1.78 -19.77
N VAL A 172 -8.92 1.94 -20.38
CA VAL A 172 -9.27 1.31 -21.65
C VAL A 172 -8.33 1.81 -22.75
N ASP A 173 -8.11 3.11 -22.85
CA ASP A 173 -7.19 3.69 -23.84
C ASP A 173 -5.76 3.14 -23.69
N SER A 174 -5.20 3.16 -22.48
CA SER A 174 -3.86 2.60 -22.21
C SER A 174 -3.78 1.10 -22.53
N LEU A 175 -4.87 0.35 -22.32
CA LEU A 175 -4.90 -1.06 -22.64
C LEU A 175 -4.85 -1.32 -24.16
N LEU A 176 -5.62 -0.53 -24.92
CA LEU A 176 -5.77 -0.69 -26.36
C LEU A 176 -4.57 -0.17 -27.14
N THR A 177 -3.98 0.95 -26.71
CA THR A 177 -2.87 1.61 -27.43
C THR A 177 -1.55 0.87 -27.25
N ASP A 178 -1.26 0.39 -26.04
CA ASP A 178 0.07 -0.16 -25.73
C ASP A 178 0.02 -1.59 -25.17
N MET A 179 -0.79 -1.84 -24.15
CA MET A 179 -0.70 -3.10 -23.39
C MET A 179 -1.02 -4.36 -24.21
N PHE A 180 -1.95 -4.25 -25.16
CA PHE A 180 -2.33 -5.32 -26.06
C PHE A 180 -1.59 -5.28 -27.40
N HIS A 181 -0.68 -4.31 -27.60
CA HIS A 181 0.09 -4.24 -28.83
C HIS A 181 1.06 -5.45 -28.92
N PRO A 182 1.11 -6.19 -30.05
CA PRO A 182 1.94 -7.40 -30.16
C PRO A 182 3.43 -7.16 -29.96
N THR A 183 3.91 -5.97 -30.32
CA THR A 183 5.32 -5.57 -30.19
C THR A 183 5.57 -4.67 -28.98
N ARG A 184 4.71 -4.71 -27.96
CA ARG A 184 4.87 -3.89 -26.76
C ARG A 184 6.26 -4.07 -26.16
N GLN A 185 6.84 -2.98 -25.68
CA GLN A 185 8.07 -3.05 -24.91
C GLN A 185 7.73 -3.37 -23.45
N VAL A 186 8.42 -4.37 -22.90
CA VAL A 186 8.33 -4.64 -21.46
C VAL A 186 8.97 -3.46 -20.73
N PRO A 187 8.36 -2.93 -19.65
CA PRO A 187 8.92 -1.80 -18.91
C PRO A 187 10.33 -2.11 -18.46
N GLN A 188 11.18 -1.09 -18.45
CA GLN A 188 12.51 -1.15 -17.87
C GLN A 188 12.54 -0.31 -16.61
N VAL A 189 13.30 -0.75 -15.61
CA VAL A 189 13.48 -0.02 -14.35
C VAL A 189 14.93 -0.12 -13.92
N THR A 190 15.47 1.00 -13.46
CA THR A 190 16.82 1.10 -12.90
C THR A 190 16.72 1.51 -11.43
N LEU A 191 17.78 1.24 -10.67
CA LEU A 191 17.88 1.65 -9.28
C LEU A 191 19.28 2.20 -9.03
N GLU A 192 19.32 3.47 -8.64
CA GLU A 192 20.51 4.15 -8.15
C GLU A 192 20.58 4.00 -6.64
N LEU A 193 21.68 3.43 -6.16
CA LEU A 193 21.87 3.15 -4.75
C LEU A 193 23.36 3.27 -4.40
N PRO A 194 23.72 4.01 -3.33
CA PRO A 194 25.10 4.05 -2.87
C PRO A 194 25.52 2.68 -2.31
N SER A 195 26.82 2.37 -2.35
CA SER A 195 27.34 1.13 -1.75
C SER A 195 27.20 1.09 -0.23
N THR A 196 27.23 2.26 0.42
CA THR A 196 27.15 2.43 1.88
C THR A 196 26.36 3.69 2.23
N THR A 197 25.69 3.69 3.38
CA THR A 197 25.00 4.87 3.94
C THR A 197 25.03 4.84 5.46
N GLU A 198 24.90 6.00 6.12
CA GLU A 198 24.71 6.12 7.57
C GLU A 198 23.25 6.37 7.96
N GLU A 199 22.38 6.62 6.97
CA GLU A 199 20.97 6.97 7.18
C GLU A 199 20.10 5.72 7.34
N SER A 200 19.36 5.63 8.44
CA SER A 200 18.40 4.54 8.68
C SER A 200 17.14 4.62 7.83
N LYS A 201 16.91 5.76 7.16
CA LYS A 201 15.87 5.95 6.16
C LYS A 201 16.51 6.63 4.95
N LEU A 202 16.67 5.89 3.86
CA LEU A 202 17.37 6.34 2.66
C LEU A 202 16.35 6.77 1.60
N GLU A 203 16.53 7.95 1.03
CA GLU A 203 15.89 8.30 -0.23
C GLU A 203 16.62 7.59 -1.37
N ILE A 204 15.89 6.79 -2.14
CA ILE A 204 16.40 6.11 -3.32
C ILE A 204 15.79 6.72 -4.58
N THR A 205 16.59 6.75 -5.64
CA THR A 205 16.21 7.25 -6.95
C THR A 205 16.38 6.17 -7.99
N GLY A 206 15.62 6.28 -9.08
CA GLY A 206 15.82 5.44 -10.25
C GLY A 206 15.06 6.01 -11.44
N THR A 207 15.33 5.41 -12.59
CA THR A 207 14.61 5.71 -13.83
C THR A 207 13.76 4.53 -14.24
N PHE A 208 12.74 4.79 -15.03
CA PHE A 208 12.02 3.74 -15.73
C PHE A 208 11.85 4.11 -17.20
N GLN A 209 11.50 3.13 -18.03
CA GLN A 209 11.05 3.36 -19.39
C GLN A 209 9.79 2.53 -19.58
N SER A 210 8.68 3.19 -19.88
CA SER A 210 7.41 2.53 -20.18
C SER A 210 6.52 3.44 -21.01
N ASP A 211 5.90 2.86 -22.03
CA ASP A 211 4.93 3.56 -22.89
C ASP A 211 3.51 3.50 -22.30
N PHE A 212 3.32 2.79 -21.19
CA PHE A 212 2.04 2.62 -20.53
C PHE A 212 2.13 2.84 -19.01
N PRO A 213 1.00 3.07 -18.33
CA PRO A 213 0.99 3.25 -16.88
C PRO A 213 1.57 2.07 -16.11
N ILE A 214 2.46 2.37 -15.16
CA ILE A 214 3.05 1.42 -14.20
C ILE A 214 2.94 1.96 -12.77
N ASP A 215 3.09 1.08 -11.78
CA ASP A 215 3.47 1.50 -10.43
C ASP A 215 4.82 0.88 -10.05
N ILE A 216 5.49 1.47 -9.07
CA ILE A 216 6.81 1.01 -8.61
C ILE A 216 6.75 0.79 -7.10
N ILE A 217 7.08 -0.42 -6.67
CA ILE A 217 7.12 -0.81 -5.26
C ILE A 217 8.52 -1.27 -4.88
N VAL A 218 8.99 -0.81 -3.73
CA VAL A 218 10.28 -1.20 -3.18
C VAL A 218 10.09 -2.22 -2.07
N HIS A 219 10.71 -3.39 -2.24
CA HIS A 219 10.77 -4.45 -1.23
C HIS A 219 12.10 -4.41 -0.46
N PRO A 220 12.11 -4.82 0.83
CA PRO A 220 11.03 -5.49 1.56
C PRO A 220 10.01 -4.56 2.23
N SER A 221 10.25 -3.24 2.26
CA SER A 221 9.39 -2.28 2.98
C SER A 221 7.98 -2.12 2.40
N GLN A 222 7.76 -2.60 1.17
CA GLN A 222 6.52 -2.39 0.40
C GLN A 222 6.20 -0.90 0.20
N THR A 223 7.25 -0.07 0.08
CA THR A 223 7.10 1.36 -0.12
C THR A 223 6.71 1.62 -1.58
N GLU A 224 5.57 2.28 -1.80
CA GLU A 224 5.20 2.79 -3.12
C GLU A 224 6.07 4.00 -3.47
N ALA A 225 6.65 4.00 -4.67
CA ALA A 225 7.46 5.10 -5.16
C ALA A 225 6.59 6.23 -5.71
N VAL A 226 7.07 7.46 -5.57
CA VAL A 226 6.52 8.62 -6.25
C VAL A 226 7.11 8.67 -7.65
N ILE A 227 6.25 8.69 -8.66
CA ILE A 227 6.64 8.67 -10.08
C ILE A 227 6.52 10.07 -10.66
N ASP A 228 7.58 10.52 -11.33
CA ASP A 228 7.55 11.64 -12.27
C ASP A 228 7.49 11.09 -13.70
N ARG A 229 6.33 11.29 -14.34
CA ARG A 229 6.04 10.76 -15.68
C ARG A 229 6.79 11.52 -16.78
N ASP A 230 7.01 12.81 -16.58
CA ASP A 230 7.59 13.68 -17.60
C ASP A 230 9.10 13.41 -17.71
N THR A 231 9.75 13.16 -16.58
CA THR A 231 11.18 12.81 -16.53
C THR A 231 11.45 11.30 -16.56
N GLN A 232 10.39 10.47 -16.47
CA GLN A 232 10.48 9.01 -16.29
C GLN A 232 11.41 8.60 -15.14
N THR A 233 11.29 9.30 -14.02
CA THR A 233 12.04 9.05 -12.79
C THR A 233 11.11 8.66 -11.65
N TYR A 234 11.66 8.01 -10.62
CA TYR A 234 10.92 7.75 -9.40
C TYR A 234 11.79 7.96 -8.17
N THR A 235 11.13 8.28 -7.05
CA THR A 235 11.77 8.37 -5.74
C THR A 235 11.00 7.57 -4.70
N ALA A 236 11.70 7.01 -3.72
CA ALA A 236 11.08 6.33 -2.59
C ALA A 236 11.93 6.49 -1.34
N HIS A 237 11.28 6.66 -0.18
CA HIS A 237 11.98 6.71 1.10
C HIS A 237 11.88 5.36 1.80
N VAL A 238 12.98 4.61 1.86
CA VAL A 238 13.00 3.24 2.36
C VAL A 238 13.69 3.14 3.73
N PRO A 239 13.09 2.47 4.72
CA PRO A 239 13.77 2.18 5.96
C PRO A 239 14.81 1.06 5.75
N LEU A 240 15.99 1.24 6.33
CA LEU A 240 17.10 0.30 6.31
C LEU A 240 17.34 -0.29 7.70
N LYS A 241 17.90 -1.49 7.73
CA LYS A 241 18.37 -2.17 8.96
C LYS A 241 19.89 -2.08 9.04
N PRO A 242 20.49 -2.06 10.25
CA PRO A 242 21.94 -2.08 10.37
C PRO A 242 22.57 -3.25 9.61
N GLY A 243 23.64 -3.00 8.85
CA GLY A 243 24.29 -4.01 8.00
C GLY A 243 23.82 -3.97 6.54
N GLU A 244 23.92 -5.11 5.85
CA GLU A 244 23.54 -5.22 4.44
C GLU A 244 22.02 -5.18 4.25
N ASN A 245 21.56 -4.34 3.33
CA ASN A 245 20.17 -4.24 2.91
C ASN A 245 20.08 -4.53 1.41
N VAL A 246 19.32 -5.56 1.05
CA VAL A 246 18.99 -5.89 -0.34
C VAL A 246 17.64 -5.26 -0.66
N LEU A 247 17.63 -4.32 -1.60
CA LEU A 247 16.43 -3.66 -2.09
C LEU A 247 16.05 -4.26 -3.44
N ASN A 248 14.79 -4.67 -3.57
CA ASN A 248 14.21 -5.11 -4.83
C ASN A 248 13.13 -4.12 -5.26
N VAL A 249 13.41 -3.36 -6.31
CA VAL A 249 12.45 -2.42 -6.91
C VAL A 249 11.69 -3.16 -7.99
N VAL A 250 10.37 -3.21 -7.84
CA VAL A 250 9.46 -3.92 -8.75
C VAL A 250 8.57 -2.90 -9.44
N ALA A 251 8.72 -2.75 -10.75
CA ALA A 251 7.76 -2.04 -11.57
C ALA A 251 6.64 -3.01 -11.98
N ARG A 252 5.40 -2.76 -11.54
CA ARG A 252 4.25 -3.61 -11.89
C ARG A 252 3.42 -2.92 -12.96
N TYR A 253 2.84 -3.76 -13.80
CA TYR A 253 1.96 -3.37 -14.88
C TYR A 253 0.76 -4.31 -14.93
N PRO A 254 -0.30 -3.99 -15.70
CA PRO A 254 -1.54 -4.77 -15.68
C PRO A 254 -1.31 -6.28 -15.79
N LEU A 255 -0.43 -6.70 -16.70
CA LEU A 255 -0.22 -8.10 -17.04
C LEU A 255 1.02 -8.75 -16.40
N GLY A 256 1.77 -8.05 -15.54
CA GLY A 256 2.99 -8.61 -14.96
C GLY A 256 3.81 -7.61 -14.14
N ALA A 257 5.08 -7.93 -13.95
CA ALA A 257 6.04 -7.04 -13.30
C ALA A 257 7.46 -7.30 -13.81
N VAL A 258 8.33 -6.31 -13.66
CA VAL A 258 9.78 -6.44 -13.81
C VAL A 258 10.45 -5.91 -12.55
N SER A 259 11.70 -6.31 -12.31
CA SER A 259 12.39 -5.86 -11.12
C SER A 259 13.90 -5.70 -11.28
N VAL A 260 14.47 -4.82 -10.46
CA VAL A 260 15.90 -4.60 -10.32
C VAL A 260 16.30 -4.72 -8.86
N VAL A 261 17.43 -5.38 -8.60
CA VAL A 261 17.94 -5.62 -7.25
C VAL A 261 19.27 -4.90 -7.06
N LYS A 262 19.41 -4.18 -5.94
CA LYS A 262 20.68 -3.59 -5.49
C LYS A 262 20.84 -3.78 -3.98
N SER A 263 22.08 -3.80 -3.52
CA SER A 263 22.41 -3.82 -2.10
C SER A 263 23.06 -2.51 -1.67
N THR A 264 22.78 -2.09 -0.45
CA THR A 264 23.51 -1.02 0.25
C THR A 264 23.79 -1.44 1.68
N ILE A 265 24.92 -1.01 2.24
CA ILE A 265 25.29 -1.30 3.62
C ILE A 265 24.98 -0.08 4.49
N LEU A 266 24.09 -0.24 5.46
CA LEU A 266 23.89 0.75 6.53
C LEU A 266 25.01 0.60 7.56
N THR A 267 25.96 1.53 7.52
CA THR A 267 27.10 1.64 8.44
C THR A 267 26.81 2.62 9.58
N GLN A 268 25.60 2.58 10.14
CA GLN A 268 25.20 3.50 11.21
C GLN A 268 26.22 3.47 12.36
N ALA A 269 26.76 4.64 12.71
CA ALA A 269 27.82 4.77 13.72
C ALA A 269 27.41 4.18 15.08
N PHE A 270 26.13 4.36 15.45
CA PHE A 270 25.54 3.85 16.67
C PHE A 270 24.04 3.59 16.51
N ALA A 271 23.55 2.46 17.00
CA ALA A 271 22.15 2.07 17.08
C ALA A 271 21.90 1.31 18.38
N TRP A 272 20.83 1.69 19.08
CA TRP A 272 20.32 0.97 20.25
C TRP A 272 19.77 -0.40 19.80
N GLN A 273 20.25 -1.49 20.41
CA GLN A 273 19.75 -2.84 20.17
C GLN A 273 18.73 -3.26 21.23
N ASP A 274 19.01 -2.97 22.49
CA ASP A 274 18.10 -3.23 23.62
C ASP A 274 18.28 -2.13 24.67
N VAL A 275 17.18 -1.63 25.23
CA VAL A 275 17.19 -0.69 26.36
C VAL A 275 16.14 -1.16 27.36
N VAL A 276 16.59 -1.57 28.53
CA VAL A 276 15.75 -2.14 29.58
C VAL A 276 15.81 -1.28 30.83
N VAL A 277 14.64 -0.93 31.34
CA VAL A 277 14.44 -0.36 32.69
C VAL A 277 13.50 -1.30 33.43
N PHE A 278 14.04 -2.09 34.36
CA PHE A 278 13.29 -3.17 34.99
C PHE A 278 13.65 -3.36 36.47
N PRO A 279 12.69 -3.65 37.36
CA PRO A 279 11.25 -3.71 37.10
C PRO A 279 10.67 -2.31 36.86
N ASN A 280 9.63 -2.24 36.02
CA ASN A 280 8.88 -1.03 35.75
C ASN A 280 7.39 -1.40 35.57
N PRO A 281 6.53 -1.20 36.59
CA PRO A 281 6.78 -0.44 37.81
C PRO A 281 7.80 -1.08 38.76
N ALA A 282 8.58 -0.26 39.46
CA ALA A 282 9.51 -0.68 40.50
C ALA A 282 8.85 -0.65 41.89
N HIS A 283 9.25 -1.59 42.75
CA HIS A 283 8.78 -1.74 44.12
C HIS A 283 9.91 -1.51 45.13
N SER A 284 9.55 -1.20 46.39
CA SER A 284 10.45 -0.68 47.43
C SER A 284 11.55 -1.62 47.92
N ASP A 285 11.52 -2.90 47.55
CA ASP A 285 12.40 -3.97 48.03
C ASP A 285 13.47 -4.41 47.01
N GLY A 286 13.47 -3.85 45.79
CA GLY A 286 14.34 -4.26 44.69
C GLY A 286 15.22 -3.15 44.11
N LEU A 287 16.29 -3.58 43.44
CA LEU A 287 17.06 -2.71 42.54
C LEU A 287 16.33 -2.57 41.21
N THR A 288 16.28 -1.34 40.67
CA THR A 288 15.92 -1.11 39.27
C THR A 288 17.18 -1.24 38.42
N GLU A 289 17.24 -2.25 37.56
CA GLU A 289 18.26 -2.43 36.53
C GLU A 289 17.97 -1.49 35.34
N PHE A 290 19.02 -0.81 34.92
CA PHE A 290 19.11 -0.15 33.63
C PHE A 290 20.12 -0.94 32.80
N ARG A 291 19.70 -1.48 31.66
CA ARG A 291 20.59 -2.20 30.74
C ARG A 291 20.47 -1.61 29.35
N VAL A 292 21.61 -1.42 28.71
CA VAL A 292 21.72 -0.94 27.33
C VAL A 292 22.57 -1.91 26.55
N GLU A 293 22.10 -2.31 25.37
CA GLU A 293 22.87 -2.97 24.32
C GLU A 293 22.85 -2.13 23.05
N ALA A 294 23.99 -2.06 22.36
CA ALA A 294 24.12 -1.31 21.10
C ALA A 294 24.86 -2.11 20.01
N ASN A 295 24.82 -1.63 18.77
CA ASN A 295 25.57 -2.22 17.66
C ASN A 295 27.08 -1.88 17.69
N ALA A 296 27.50 -0.95 18.55
CA ALA A 296 28.86 -0.44 18.66
C ALA A 296 29.31 -0.43 20.13
N ASP A 297 30.64 -0.44 20.34
CA ASP A 297 31.22 -0.46 21.67
C ASP A 297 30.87 0.84 22.40
N ILE A 298 30.40 0.70 23.64
CA ILE A 298 30.09 1.80 24.53
C ILE A 298 31.28 1.98 25.47
N THR A 299 31.64 3.24 25.71
CA THR A 299 32.79 3.65 26.54
C THR A 299 32.36 4.31 27.85
N GLU A 300 31.15 4.86 27.89
CA GLU A 300 30.55 5.46 29.08
C GLU A 300 29.03 5.22 29.00
N MET A 301 28.40 4.95 30.14
CA MET A 301 26.94 4.94 30.29
C MET A 301 26.59 5.72 31.56
N ARG A 302 25.59 6.60 31.47
CA ARG A 302 25.09 7.41 32.59
C ARG A 302 23.58 7.45 32.58
N ILE A 303 22.98 7.36 33.76
CA ILE A 303 21.54 7.52 33.98
C ILE A 303 21.30 8.73 34.87
N ASP A 304 20.62 9.73 34.32
CA ASP A 304 20.11 10.89 35.04
C ASP A 304 18.62 10.70 35.30
N ILE A 305 18.22 10.63 36.57
CA ILE A 305 16.85 10.34 36.98
C ILE A 305 16.22 11.62 37.51
N TYR A 306 15.12 12.04 36.90
CA TYR A 306 14.41 13.27 37.24
C TYR A 306 13.03 12.97 37.83
N ASP A 307 12.57 13.81 38.76
CA ASP A 307 11.18 13.81 39.18
C ASP A 307 10.27 14.49 38.14
N ALA A 308 8.96 14.51 38.40
CA ALA A 308 7.96 15.12 37.52
C ALA A 308 8.12 16.65 37.36
N ASN A 309 8.88 17.31 38.24
CA ASN A 309 9.19 18.74 38.17
C ASN A 309 10.54 19.02 37.49
N ALA A 310 11.15 18.01 36.85
CA ALA A 310 12.47 18.05 36.23
C ALA A 310 13.64 18.32 37.20
N ASN A 311 13.47 18.04 38.50
CA ASN A 311 14.58 18.06 39.44
C ASN A 311 15.39 16.77 39.31
N LEU A 312 16.72 16.89 39.25
CA LEU A 312 17.63 15.74 39.24
C LEU A 312 17.63 15.08 40.63
N ILE A 313 17.18 13.83 40.68
CA ILE A 313 17.07 13.03 41.90
C ILE A 313 18.33 12.21 42.14
N LYS A 314 18.85 11.60 41.09
CA LYS A 314 20.03 10.74 41.15
C LYS A 314 20.73 10.70 39.79
N ARG A 315 22.06 10.67 39.86
CA ARG A 315 22.94 10.29 38.76
C ARG A 315 23.57 8.94 39.09
N VAL A 316 23.52 8.00 38.15
CA VAL A 316 24.10 6.67 38.30
C VAL A 316 24.96 6.36 37.09
N GLU A 317 26.23 6.05 37.31
CA GLU A 317 27.14 5.61 36.25
C GLU A 317 26.95 4.11 35.99
N GLY A 318 27.09 3.72 34.72
CA GLY A 318 27.06 2.33 34.28
C GLY A 318 28.42 1.65 34.31
N VAL A 319 28.37 0.34 34.18
CA VAL A 319 29.54 -0.52 34.05
C VAL A 319 29.37 -1.41 32.81
N ALA A 320 30.45 -1.60 32.07
CA ALA A 320 30.50 -2.50 30.93
C ALA A 320 30.33 -3.96 31.39
N ASP A 321 29.65 -4.76 30.57
CA ASP A 321 29.73 -6.21 30.68
C ASP A 321 31.18 -6.68 30.41
N ARG A 322 31.62 -7.71 31.14
CA ARG A 322 33.02 -8.17 31.06
C ARG A 322 33.38 -8.77 29.71
N LEU A 323 32.42 -9.34 28.99
CA LEU A 323 32.65 -10.07 27.75
C LEU A 323 32.12 -9.34 26.51
N ASN A 324 31.25 -8.34 26.70
CA ASN A 324 30.65 -7.58 25.61
C ASN A 324 30.65 -6.07 25.91
N GLN A 325 31.58 -5.33 25.31
CA GLN A 325 31.70 -3.87 25.48
C GLN A 325 30.53 -3.07 24.90
N ARG A 326 29.62 -3.72 24.16
CA ARG A 326 28.38 -3.12 23.65
C ARG A 326 27.22 -3.21 24.63
N LEU A 327 27.38 -3.97 25.72
CA LEU A 327 26.39 -4.19 26.75
C LEU A 327 26.84 -3.50 28.04
N TRP A 328 26.03 -2.56 28.53
CA TRP A 328 26.30 -1.84 29.78
C TRP A 328 25.10 -1.92 30.71
N ARG A 329 25.38 -1.90 32.02
CA ARG A 329 24.36 -2.02 33.06
C ARG A 329 24.61 -1.07 34.21
N THR A 330 23.55 -0.67 34.88
CA THR A 330 23.62 -0.10 36.22
C THR A 330 22.38 -0.46 37.03
N TRP A 331 22.43 -0.19 38.33
CA TRP A 331 21.34 -0.46 39.24
C TRP A 331 21.07 0.76 40.10
N TRP A 332 19.80 1.03 40.35
CA TRP A 332 19.37 2.05 41.27
C TRP A 332 18.51 1.47 42.38
N ASN A 333 18.86 1.79 43.61
CA ASN A 333 18.14 1.37 44.81
C ASN A 333 16.97 2.31 45.18
N GLN A 334 16.52 3.15 44.25
CA GLN A 334 15.39 4.10 44.44
C GLN A 334 15.62 5.08 45.60
N GLN A 335 16.89 5.44 45.84
CA GLN A 335 17.29 6.45 46.81
C GLN A 335 17.94 7.65 46.13
N THR A 336 17.73 8.83 46.71
CA THR A 336 18.43 10.07 46.35
C THR A 336 19.94 9.94 46.58
N SER A 337 20.70 10.95 46.16
CA SER A 337 22.14 11.06 46.48
C SER A 337 22.44 11.07 47.98
N TYR A 338 21.49 11.42 48.82
CA TYR A 338 21.62 11.45 50.30
C TYR A 338 21.16 10.14 50.97
N GLY A 339 20.81 9.11 50.21
CA GLY A 339 20.33 7.82 50.75
C GLY A 339 18.86 7.84 51.20
N LEU A 340 18.14 8.94 50.99
CA LEU A 340 16.70 9.02 51.26
C LEU A 340 15.91 8.33 50.16
N ALA A 341 14.97 7.47 50.56
CA ALA A 341 14.09 6.77 49.65
C ALA A 341 13.16 7.75 48.93
N VAL A 342 13.10 7.71 47.59
CA VAL A 342 12.30 8.66 46.78
C VAL A 342 10.79 8.44 46.91
N SER A 343 9.93 9.43 46.70
CA SER A 343 8.47 9.22 46.82
C SER A 343 7.89 8.31 45.73
N PRO A 344 6.73 7.67 45.95
CA PRO A 344 5.99 7.02 44.86
C PRO A 344 5.65 8.03 43.75
N GLY A 345 5.69 7.59 42.50
CA GLY A 345 5.42 8.48 41.36
C GLY A 345 6.09 8.02 40.08
N VAL A 346 6.00 8.86 39.04
CA VAL A 346 6.67 8.66 37.75
C VAL A 346 7.94 9.50 37.71
N TYR A 347 9.04 8.85 37.33
CA TYR A 347 10.36 9.44 37.15
C TYR A 347 10.76 9.36 35.69
N MET A 348 11.46 10.37 35.21
CA MET A 348 12.03 10.39 33.86
C MET A 348 13.48 9.94 33.94
N CYS A 349 13.81 8.84 33.27
CA CYS A 349 15.16 8.30 33.20
C CYS A 349 15.80 8.73 31.88
N HIS A 350 16.77 9.63 31.96
CA HIS A 350 17.57 10.06 30.84
C HIS A 350 18.86 9.24 30.78
N ILE A 351 18.87 8.27 29.88
CA ILE A 351 19.97 7.33 29.65
C ILE A 351 20.90 7.96 28.60
N SER A 352 22.19 8.10 28.90
CA SER A 352 23.21 8.61 28.00
C SER A 352 24.32 7.57 27.85
N VAL A 353 24.78 7.31 26.64
CA VAL A 353 25.94 6.46 26.38
C VAL A 353 26.91 7.14 25.42
N VAL A 354 28.20 6.91 25.60
CA VAL A 354 29.24 7.42 24.71
C VAL A 354 29.80 6.29 23.87
N SER A 355 29.75 6.43 22.54
CA SER A 355 30.39 5.50 21.60
C SER A 355 31.21 6.29 20.59
N LYS A 356 32.47 5.87 20.39
CA LYS A 356 33.43 6.55 19.48
C LYS A 356 33.54 8.08 19.67
N GLY A 357 33.35 8.57 20.89
CA GLY A 357 33.46 9.99 21.23
C GLY A 357 32.17 10.81 21.04
N GLU A 358 31.08 10.19 20.56
CA GLU A 358 29.76 10.83 20.49
C GLU A 358 28.83 10.32 21.59
N THR A 359 27.95 11.21 22.08
CA THR A 359 26.97 10.89 23.12
C THR A 359 25.60 10.64 22.50
N TYR A 360 25.02 9.49 22.80
CA TYR A 360 23.67 9.09 22.38
C TYR A 360 22.76 9.02 23.60
N THR A 361 21.54 9.53 23.47
CA THR A 361 20.58 9.62 24.60
C THR A 361 19.29 8.87 24.32
N TYR A 362 18.72 8.25 25.35
CA TYR A 362 17.45 7.55 25.33
C TYR A 362 16.63 7.97 26.57
N LEU A 363 15.33 8.23 26.40
CA LEU A 363 14.44 8.66 27.47
C LEU A 363 13.42 7.56 27.76
N GLU A 364 13.32 7.14 29.02
CA GLU A 364 12.36 6.12 29.46
C GLU A 364 11.62 6.60 30.71
N LYS A 365 10.36 6.18 30.87
CA LYS A 365 9.56 6.50 32.07
C LYS A 365 9.67 5.35 33.07
N LEU A 366 9.90 5.66 34.33
CA LEU A 366 9.92 4.69 35.42
C LEU A 366 8.83 5.01 36.44
N ALA A 367 7.89 4.09 36.66
CA ALA A 367 6.93 4.20 37.74
C ALA A 367 7.49 3.54 39.01
N ILE A 368 7.39 4.22 40.16
CA ILE A 368 7.73 3.67 41.48
C ILE A 368 6.46 3.60 42.31
N LEU A 369 6.15 2.40 42.81
CA LEU A 369 5.02 2.11 43.68
C LEU A 369 5.54 1.71 45.07
N ARG A 370 4.91 2.23 46.13
CA ARG A 370 5.21 1.86 47.52
C ARG A 370 3.95 1.59 48.32
#